data_AF-A0A5C6P6X1-F1
#
_entry.id   AF-A0A5C6P6X1-F1
#
_cell.length_a   1.000
_cell.length_b   1.000
_cell.length_c   1.000
_cell.angle_alpha   90.00
_cell.angle_beta   90.00
_cell.angle_gamma   90.00
#
_symmetry.space_group_name_H-M   'P 1'
#
loop_
_entity.id
_entity.type
_entity.pdbx_description
1 polymer ?
#
loop_
_entity_poly.entity_id
_entity_poly.type
_entity_poly.pdbx_seq_one_letter_code
_entity_poly.pdbx_strand_id
1 'polypeptide(L)'
;MVTEHTPTEEGLASTRNFLQCLGRYGNTPFLFPVYGLGEIPQCFCRMCAVFGGIYCLRHSVSCLLVDKDTNRCKAVIDSRGQRISCSHFVVEEGYVGPERKRVATPPRFISRAVLITDSSVLSSNSDQQVSLVTIPPIAAGCAAVRMVELSPSTMTCMPGTYLVHLTCQSSGSAYEDLSPLVSRIFCTPDSPDQENCPSVLWCLYFNITDGSGLETEGHDLPSNVYMCSGPDGGLSHENAIKQAEAIFSKILPDEDFCPPAPNPEDIIYDGDATASAEGEDKEGEDKEGEDKEGEKENQDKLEEAVLTEETVQAEE
;
A
#
# COMPACT_ATOMS: atom_id res chain seq x y z
N MET A 1 14.63 -10.48 -2.10
CA MET A 1 16.11 -10.48 -2.09
C MET A 1 16.55 -10.87 -0.71
N VAL A 2 17.53 -11.77 -0.64
CA VAL A 2 17.89 -12.49 0.57
C VAL A 2 19.22 -12.01 1.11
N THR A 3 19.41 -12.10 2.41
CA THR A 3 20.68 -11.75 3.09
C THR A 3 21.59 -12.98 3.16
N GLU A 4 22.86 -12.79 3.54
CA GLU A 4 23.78 -13.91 3.77
C GLU A 4 23.29 -14.90 4.84
N HIS A 5 22.40 -14.46 5.73
CA HIS A 5 21.81 -15.27 6.79
C HIS A 5 20.51 -15.95 6.38
N THR A 6 20.00 -15.69 5.17
CA THR A 6 18.75 -16.28 4.71
C THR A 6 18.95 -17.76 4.37
N PRO A 7 18.12 -18.68 4.89
CA PRO A 7 18.19 -20.09 4.57
C PRO A 7 18.08 -20.37 3.07
N THR A 8 18.78 -21.40 2.58
CA THR A 8 18.78 -21.80 1.17
C THR A 8 17.37 -21.99 0.61
N GLU A 9 16.47 -22.62 1.38
CA GLU A 9 15.09 -22.88 0.96
C GLU A 9 14.32 -21.57 0.71
N GLU A 10 14.48 -20.57 1.58
CA GLU A 10 13.84 -19.26 1.44
C GLU A 10 14.40 -18.49 0.24
N GLY A 11 15.71 -18.60 -0.02
CA GLY A 11 16.36 -18.06 -1.21
C GLY A 11 15.85 -18.66 -2.52
N LEU A 12 15.68 -19.99 -2.56
CA LEU A 12 15.10 -20.70 -3.70
C LEU A 12 13.63 -20.32 -3.92
N ALA A 13 12.84 -20.25 -2.85
CA ALA A 13 11.44 -19.84 -2.91
C ALA A 13 11.30 -18.40 -3.45
N SER A 14 12.13 -17.47 -2.95
CA SER A 14 12.16 -16.08 -3.42
C SER A 14 12.53 -15.97 -4.90
N THR A 15 13.52 -16.75 -5.35
CA THR A 15 13.96 -16.78 -6.76
C THR A 15 12.87 -17.33 -7.66
N ARG A 16 12.23 -18.43 -7.26
CA ARG A 16 11.10 -19.02 -7.97
C ARG A 16 9.95 -18.01 -8.10
N ASN A 17 9.58 -17.34 -7.01
CA ASN A 17 8.50 -16.34 -7.03
C ASN A 17 8.81 -15.18 -7.98
N PHE A 18 10.05 -14.64 -7.93
CA PHE A 18 10.49 -13.59 -8.85
C PHE A 18 10.32 -14.00 -10.31
N LEU A 19 10.77 -15.20 -10.67
CA LEU A 19 10.67 -15.73 -12.04
C LEU A 19 9.21 -15.98 -12.47
N GLN A 20 8.34 -16.43 -11.56
CA GLN A 20 6.92 -16.65 -11.85
C GLN A 20 6.16 -15.35 -12.10
N CYS A 21 6.60 -14.23 -11.51
CA CYS A 21 5.98 -12.92 -11.69
C CYS A 21 6.43 -12.19 -12.97
N LEU A 22 7.57 -12.57 -13.56
CA LEU A 22 8.07 -11.95 -14.78
C LEU A 22 7.09 -12.14 -15.95
N GLY A 23 6.88 -11.08 -16.73
CA GLY A 23 6.05 -11.15 -17.94
C GLY A 23 4.54 -11.09 -17.69
N ARG A 24 4.07 -11.07 -16.44
CA ARG A 24 2.62 -11.07 -16.15
C ARG A 24 1.93 -9.79 -16.63
N TYR A 25 2.54 -8.64 -16.36
CA TYR A 25 2.01 -7.31 -16.77
C TYR A 25 3.07 -6.43 -17.44
N GLY A 26 4.33 -6.88 -17.47
CA GLY A 26 5.46 -6.13 -18.01
C GLY A 26 6.75 -6.95 -17.98
N ASN A 27 7.85 -6.32 -18.35
CA ASN A 27 9.17 -6.94 -18.40
C ASN A 27 9.82 -7.18 -17.02
N THR A 28 9.27 -6.60 -15.95
CA THR A 28 9.71 -6.81 -14.56
C THR A 28 8.58 -7.44 -13.73
N PRO A 29 8.89 -8.02 -12.54
CA PRO A 29 7.88 -8.69 -11.71
C PRO A 29 7.19 -7.72 -10.72
N PHE A 30 7.30 -6.41 -10.94
CA PHE A 30 6.83 -5.39 -9.99
C PHE A 30 5.76 -4.50 -10.62
N LEU A 31 4.85 -4.03 -9.77
CA LEU A 31 3.88 -2.99 -10.07
C LEU A 31 3.97 -1.92 -8.98
N PHE A 32 3.63 -0.70 -9.35
CA PHE A 32 3.51 0.41 -8.42
C PHE A 32 2.15 1.08 -8.62
N PRO A 33 1.35 1.29 -7.56
CA PRO A 33 0.06 1.96 -7.69
C PRO A 33 0.24 3.43 -8.05
N VAL A 34 -0.57 3.90 -8.99
CA VAL A 34 -0.68 5.35 -9.28
C VAL A 34 -1.12 6.06 -8.02
N TYR A 35 -0.56 7.25 -7.76
CA TYR A 35 -0.69 8.03 -6.51
C TYR A 35 0.02 7.43 -5.28
N GLY A 36 0.68 6.27 -5.43
CA GLY A 36 1.56 5.69 -4.43
C GLY A 36 0.90 4.71 -3.47
N LEU A 37 1.72 4.09 -2.63
CA LEU A 37 1.30 2.99 -1.74
C LEU A 37 0.28 3.42 -0.68
N GLY A 38 0.12 4.72 -0.43
CA GLY A 38 -0.90 5.27 0.48
C GLY A 38 -2.34 5.00 0.06
N GLU A 39 -2.56 4.65 -1.21
CA GLU A 39 -3.88 4.28 -1.72
C GLU A 39 -4.31 2.88 -1.29
N ILE A 40 -3.36 1.96 -1.04
CA ILE A 40 -3.69 0.56 -0.73
C ILE A 40 -4.55 0.45 0.54
N PRO A 41 -4.18 1.06 1.69
CA PRO A 41 -5.05 1.05 2.87
C PRO A 41 -6.42 1.68 2.62
N GLN A 42 -6.49 2.74 1.80
CA GLN A 42 -7.74 3.42 1.49
C GLN A 42 -8.68 2.53 0.66
N CYS A 43 -8.15 1.73 -0.28
CA CYS A 43 -8.93 0.75 -1.03
C CYS A 43 -9.61 -0.28 -0.11
N PHE A 44 -8.89 -0.83 0.86
CA PHE A 44 -9.48 -1.74 1.85
C PHE A 44 -10.45 -1.03 2.80
N CYS A 45 -10.18 0.23 3.16
CA CYS A 45 -11.11 1.02 3.96
C CYS A 45 -12.43 1.28 3.22
N ARG A 46 -12.36 1.56 1.91
CA ARG A 46 -13.54 1.70 1.05
C ARG A 46 -14.32 0.40 1.00
N MET A 47 -13.66 -0.74 0.82
CA MET A 47 -14.31 -2.05 0.86
C MET A 47 -15.09 -2.25 2.15
N CYS A 48 -14.47 -1.99 3.31
CA CYS A 48 -15.15 -2.06 4.60
C CYS A 48 -16.37 -1.12 4.69
N ALA A 49 -16.25 0.12 4.21
CA ALA A 49 -17.34 1.09 4.23
C ALA A 49 -18.54 0.68 3.37
N VAL A 50 -18.29 0.10 2.18
CA VAL A 50 -19.34 -0.43 1.29
C VAL A 50 -20.19 -1.49 1.99
N PHE A 51 -19.57 -2.30 2.86
CA PHE A 51 -20.25 -3.33 3.66
C PHE A 51 -20.70 -2.82 5.05
N GLY A 52 -20.85 -1.50 5.22
CA GLY A 52 -21.44 -0.90 6.42
C GLY A 52 -20.44 -0.51 7.53
N GLY A 53 -19.13 -0.58 7.26
CA GLY A 53 -18.09 -0.08 8.16
C GLY A 53 -18.18 1.43 8.38
N ILE A 54 -17.99 1.88 9.62
CA ILE A 54 -18.04 3.30 9.99
C ILE A 54 -16.61 3.81 10.26
N TYR A 55 -16.27 4.95 9.65
CA TYR A 55 -14.94 5.57 9.75
C TYR A 55 -14.98 6.89 10.52
N CYS A 56 -14.06 7.03 11.47
CA CYS A 56 -13.91 8.23 12.29
C CYS A 56 -12.44 8.69 12.32
N LEU A 57 -12.08 9.64 11.47
CA LEU A 57 -10.78 10.31 11.55
C LEU A 57 -10.77 11.37 12.65
N ARG A 58 -9.58 11.70 13.19
CA ARG A 58 -9.40 12.64 14.31
C ARG A 58 -10.24 12.24 15.53
N HIS A 59 -10.36 10.94 15.77
CA HIS A 59 -11.14 10.34 16.82
C HIS A 59 -10.33 9.23 17.49
N SER A 60 -9.67 9.57 18.60
CA SER A 60 -8.86 8.61 19.35
C SER A 60 -9.69 7.86 20.38
N VAL A 61 -9.18 6.68 20.76
CA VAL A 61 -9.68 5.87 21.87
C VAL A 61 -8.82 6.14 23.10
N SER A 62 -9.45 6.41 24.24
CA SER A 62 -8.75 6.72 25.50
C SER A 62 -8.41 5.47 26.31
N CYS A 63 -9.33 4.51 26.44
CA CYS A 63 -9.06 3.28 27.18
C CYS A 63 -9.98 2.11 26.80
N LEU A 64 -9.55 0.90 27.20
CA LEU A 64 -10.31 -0.34 27.08
C LEU A 64 -11.04 -0.64 28.40
N LEU A 65 -12.30 -1.01 28.31
CA LEU A 65 -13.07 -1.57 29.43
C LEU A 65 -12.95 -3.09 29.41
N VAL A 66 -12.11 -3.62 30.30
CA VAL A 66 -11.83 -5.06 30.42
C VAL A 66 -12.57 -5.64 31.61
N ASP A 67 -13.24 -6.76 31.37
CA ASP A 67 -13.86 -7.56 32.41
C ASP A 67 -12.79 -8.37 33.16
N LYS A 68 -12.74 -8.21 34.49
CA LYS A 68 -11.69 -8.79 35.33
C LYS A 68 -11.77 -10.31 35.45
N ASP A 69 -12.97 -10.88 35.38
CA ASP A 69 -13.18 -12.31 35.59
C ASP A 69 -12.90 -13.10 34.30
N THR A 70 -13.26 -12.53 33.16
CA THR A 70 -13.12 -13.18 31.85
C THR A 70 -11.88 -12.76 31.07
N ASN A 71 -11.17 -11.71 31.51
CA ASN A 71 -10.06 -11.07 30.79
C ASN A 71 -10.41 -10.75 29.33
N ARG A 72 -11.63 -10.23 29.12
CA ARG A 72 -12.13 -9.81 27.81
C ARG A 72 -12.45 -8.32 27.78
N CYS A 73 -12.05 -7.65 26.70
CA CYS A 73 -12.51 -6.30 26.40
C CYS A 73 -14.00 -6.33 26.04
N LYS A 74 -14.82 -5.51 26.70
CA LYS A 74 -16.27 -5.39 26.45
C LYS A 74 -16.64 -4.12 25.70
N ALA A 75 -15.80 -3.09 25.81
CA ALA A 75 -16.06 -1.78 25.26
C ALA A 75 -14.78 -0.93 25.25
N VAL A 76 -14.83 0.17 24.52
CA VAL A 76 -13.84 1.25 24.56
C VAL A 76 -14.49 2.54 25.05
N ILE A 77 -13.68 3.44 25.62
CA ILE A 77 -14.06 4.83 25.86
C ILE A 77 -13.32 5.69 24.85
N ASP A 78 -14.05 6.47 24.06
CA ASP A 78 -13.46 7.39 23.09
C ASP A 78 -12.91 8.67 23.74
N SER A 79 -12.24 9.48 22.95
CA SER A 79 -11.73 10.81 23.31
C SER A 79 -12.79 11.82 23.76
N ARG A 80 -14.08 11.52 23.57
CA ARG A 80 -15.23 12.35 23.97
C ARG A 80 -15.93 11.80 25.22
N GLY A 81 -15.44 10.70 25.79
CA GLY A 81 -16.05 10.02 26.93
C GLY A 81 -17.23 9.11 26.57
N GLN A 82 -17.51 8.89 25.29
CA GLN A 82 -18.54 7.96 24.84
C GLN A 82 -18.05 6.52 25.00
N ARG A 83 -18.93 5.67 25.56
CA ARG A 83 -18.72 4.23 25.65
C ARG A 83 -19.23 3.53 24.41
N ILE A 84 -18.37 2.78 23.74
CA ILE A 84 -18.69 1.99 22.54
C ILE A 84 -18.44 0.51 22.84
N SER A 85 -19.48 -0.32 22.81
CA SER A 85 -19.38 -1.76 23.07
C SER A 85 -18.79 -2.50 21.88
N CYS A 86 -17.94 -3.51 22.14
CA CYS A 86 -17.29 -4.31 21.10
C CYS A 86 -17.03 -5.74 21.56
N SER A 87 -17.17 -6.71 20.66
CA SER A 87 -16.85 -8.13 20.91
C SER A 87 -15.39 -8.46 20.64
N HIS A 88 -14.76 -7.73 19.72
CA HIS A 88 -13.36 -7.84 19.30
C HIS A 88 -12.79 -6.44 19.16
N PHE A 89 -11.51 -6.27 19.44
CA PHE A 89 -10.81 -5.00 19.28
C PHE A 89 -9.48 -5.24 18.57
N VAL A 90 -9.28 -4.59 17.43
CA VAL A 90 -8.03 -4.66 16.65
C VAL A 90 -7.33 -3.32 16.78
N VAL A 91 -6.04 -3.32 17.09
CA VAL A 91 -5.27 -2.10 17.37
C VAL A 91 -3.87 -2.19 16.78
N GLU A 92 -3.38 -1.10 16.23
CA GLU A 92 -1.99 -1.00 15.78
C GLU A 92 -1.06 -0.76 16.97
N GLU A 93 0.14 -1.35 16.91
CA GLU A 93 1.12 -1.38 17.99
C GLU A 93 1.46 0.00 18.57
N GLY A 94 1.53 1.05 17.75
CA GLY A 94 1.79 2.43 18.15
C GLY A 94 0.74 3.03 19.08
N TYR A 95 -0.47 2.48 19.14
CA TYR A 95 -1.53 2.89 20.07
C TYR A 95 -1.51 2.13 21.40
N VAL A 96 -0.68 1.09 21.53
CA VAL A 96 -0.56 0.32 22.76
C VAL A 96 0.52 0.93 23.65
N GLY A 97 0.19 1.23 24.89
CA GLY A 97 1.14 1.79 25.85
C GLY A 97 2.28 0.80 26.19
N PRO A 98 3.50 1.30 26.48
CA PRO A 98 4.68 0.46 26.74
C PRO A 98 4.49 -0.51 27.91
N GLU A 99 3.69 -0.14 28.92
CA GLU A 99 3.35 -0.99 30.08
C GLU A 99 2.72 -2.33 29.71
N ARG A 100 2.01 -2.41 28.57
CA ARG A 100 1.36 -3.63 28.08
C ARG A 100 2.23 -4.41 27.10
N LYS A 101 3.29 -3.77 26.59
CA LYS A 101 4.24 -4.39 25.68
C LYS A 101 5.29 -5.13 26.50
N ARG A 102 5.09 -6.44 26.65
CA ARG A 102 6.20 -7.33 26.99
C ARG A 102 7.08 -7.49 25.76
N VAL A 103 8.13 -6.69 25.69
CA VAL A 103 9.09 -6.72 24.58
C VAL A 103 10.27 -7.59 25.02
N ALA A 104 10.39 -8.80 24.47
CA ALA A 104 11.52 -9.69 24.74
C ALA A 104 12.81 -9.21 24.06
N THR A 105 12.68 -8.50 22.92
CA THR A 105 13.80 -8.04 22.09
C THR A 105 13.70 -6.55 21.77
N PRO A 106 14.80 -5.78 21.84
CA PRO A 106 14.76 -4.34 21.56
C PRO A 106 14.13 -4.03 20.19
N PRO A 107 13.38 -2.92 20.07
CA PRO A 107 12.72 -2.55 18.83
C PRO A 107 13.76 -2.36 17.72
N ARG A 108 13.45 -2.93 16.56
CA ARG A 108 14.24 -2.71 15.33
C ARG A 108 13.70 -1.48 14.61
N PHE A 109 14.56 -0.87 13.81
CA PHE A 109 14.21 0.30 13.03
C PHE A 109 14.60 0.10 11.56
N ILE A 110 13.90 0.82 10.69
CA ILE A 110 14.15 0.92 9.26
C ILE A 110 14.59 2.35 8.99
N SER A 111 15.73 2.50 8.31
CA SER A 111 16.23 3.79 7.86
C SER A 111 15.62 4.13 6.51
N ARG A 112 15.00 5.31 6.40
CA ARG A 112 14.33 5.80 5.20
C ARG A 112 14.92 7.14 4.78
N ALA A 113 15.08 7.31 3.46
CA ALA A 113 15.28 8.62 2.86
C ALA A 113 14.28 8.85 1.73
N VAL A 114 13.82 10.10 1.61
CA VAL A 114 12.96 10.57 0.52
C VAL A 114 13.66 11.75 -0.14
N LEU A 115 13.93 11.64 -1.42
CA LEU A 115 14.62 12.67 -2.21
C LEU A 115 13.71 13.14 -3.33
N ILE A 116 13.77 14.44 -3.61
CA ILE A 116 13.28 15.01 -4.88
C ILE A 116 14.51 15.33 -5.72
N THR A 117 14.60 14.76 -6.91
CA THR A 117 15.71 14.98 -7.85
C THR A 117 15.22 15.61 -9.15
N ASP A 118 16.11 16.28 -9.89
CA ASP A 118 15.81 16.93 -11.17
C ASP A 118 15.89 15.97 -12.37
N SER A 119 16.56 14.83 -12.23
CA SER A 119 16.65 13.80 -13.26
C SER A 119 16.71 12.38 -12.68
N SER A 120 16.56 11.38 -13.55
CA SER A 120 16.76 9.97 -13.20
C SER A 120 18.23 9.64 -13.00
N VAL A 121 18.53 8.71 -12.09
CA VAL A 121 19.87 8.13 -11.86
C VAL A 121 20.41 7.43 -13.11
N LEU A 122 19.55 6.87 -13.95
CA LEU A 122 19.93 6.24 -15.20
C LEU A 122 19.19 6.90 -16.36
N SER A 123 19.91 7.75 -17.10
CA SER A 123 19.36 8.37 -18.31
C SER A 123 18.84 7.32 -19.29
N SER A 124 17.63 7.55 -19.79
CA SER A 124 16.97 6.66 -20.73
C SER A 124 16.21 7.48 -21.78
N ASN A 125 15.80 6.84 -22.88
CA ASN A 125 15.01 7.51 -23.92
C ASN A 125 13.55 7.76 -23.50
N SER A 126 13.13 7.30 -22.32
CA SER A 126 11.80 7.50 -21.75
C SER A 126 11.90 8.05 -20.34
N ASP A 127 11.23 9.17 -20.11
CA ASP A 127 11.19 9.82 -18.79
C ASP A 127 10.13 9.17 -17.87
N GLN A 128 9.37 8.20 -18.37
CA GLN A 128 8.24 7.56 -17.68
C GLN A 128 8.61 6.16 -17.15
N GLN A 129 9.67 6.10 -16.34
CA GLN A 129 10.13 4.84 -15.76
C GLN A 129 9.95 4.80 -14.25
N VAL A 130 9.74 3.59 -13.73
CA VAL A 130 9.82 3.26 -12.31
C VAL A 130 10.94 2.24 -12.17
N SER A 131 11.95 2.58 -11.38
CA SER A 131 13.16 1.78 -11.25
C SER A 131 13.33 1.29 -9.82
N LEU A 132 13.60 0.00 -9.66
CA LEU A 132 14.02 -0.60 -8.38
C LEU A 132 15.50 -0.98 -8.49
N VAL A 133 16.33 -0.35 -7.65
CA VAL A 133 17.76 -0.62 -7.58
C VAL A 133 18.10 -1.18 -6.21
N THR A 134 18.96 -2.20 -6.21
CA THR A 134 19.50 -2.75 -4.95
C THR A 134 20.98 -2.48 -4.90
N ILE A 135 21.38 -1.78 -3.86
CA ILE A 135 22.77 -1.45 -3.57
C ILE A 135 23.24 -2.41 -2.48
N PRO A 136 24.16 -3.34 -2.80
CA PRO A 136 24.73 -4.23 -1.81
C PRO A 136 25.45 -3.45 -0.68
N PRO A 137 25.66 -4.07 0.49
CA PRO A 137 26.44 -3.48 1.57
C PRO A 137 27.84 -3.06 1.09
N ILE A 138 28.25 -1.84 1.43
CA ILE A 138 29.57 -1.30 1.06
C ILE A 138 30.67 -1.87 1.99
N ALA A 139 30.32 -2.21 3.22
CA ALA A 139 31.19 -2.81 4.22
C ALA A 139 30.47 -3.91 5.01
N ALA A 140 31.25 -4.80 5.63
CA ALA A 140 30.73 -5.84 6.49
C ALA A 140 29.94 -5.23 7.67
N GLY A 141 28.71 -5.71 7.90
CA GLY A 141 27.81 -5.19 8.92
C GLY A 141 26.85 -4.09 8.46
N CYS A 142 27.02 -3.54 7.25
CA CYS A 142 26.03 -2.65 6.66
C CYS A 142 24.86 -3.45 6.04
N ALA A 143 23.66 -2.89 6.07
CA ALA A 143 22.53 -3.46 5.36
C ALA A 143 22.57 -3.12 3.87
N ALA A 144 21.97 -3.98 3.04
CA ALA A 144 21.70 -3.63 1.64
C ALA A 144 20.68 -2.49 1.59
N VAL A 145 20.90 -1.51 0.71
CA VAL A 145 19.97 -0.40 0.50
C VAL A 145 19.14 -0.68 -0.73
N ARG A 146 17.83 -0.53 -0.61
CA ARG A 146 16.92 -0.54 -1.76
C ARG A 146 16.56 0.90 -2.11
N MET A 147 16.61 1.20 -3.39
CA MET A 147 16.23 2.50 -3.94
C MET A 147 15.09 2.29 -4.93
N VAL A 148 13.99 3.01 -4.75
CA VAL A 148 12.88 3.08 -5.70
C VAL A 148 12.82 4.49 -6.26
N GLU A 149 12.98 4.63 -7.56
CA GLU A 149 12.84 5.89 -8.27
C GLU A 149 11.50 5.93 -8.98
N LEU A 150 10.73 6.99 -8.74
CA LEU A 150 9.39 7.21 -9.28
C LEU A 150 9.42 8.46 -10.18
N SER A 151 8.97 8.30 -11.42
CA SER A 151 8.78 9.40 -12.36
C SER A 151 7.41 10.06 -12.19
N PRO A 152 7.16 11.23 -12.82
CA PRO A 152 5.87 11.92 -12.71
C PRO A 152 4.66 11.09 -13.20
N SER A 153 4.86 10.04 -14.01
CA SER A 153 3.78 9.16 -14.47
C SER A 153 3.16 8.31 -13.35
N THR A 154 3.83 8.17 -12.20
CA THR A 154 3.24 7.54 -11.01
C THR A 154 2.30 8.48 -10.26
N MET A 155 2.24 9.76 -10.66
CA MET A 155 1.47 10.81 -9.99
C MET A 155 1.91 11.09 -8.54
N THR A 156 3.17 10.79 -8.21
CA THR A 156 3.74 11.04 -6.87
C THR A 156 4.69 12.24 -6.82
N CYS A 157 5.02 12.85 -7.96
CA CYS A 157 5.88 14.03 -8.04
C CYS A 157 5.51 14.91 -9.24
N MET A 158 5.99 16.16 -9.23
CA MET A 158 5.72 17.16 -10.27
C MET A 158 6.53 16.89 -11.55
N PRO A 159 6.07 17.34 -12.73
CA PRO A 159 6.85 17.24 -13.96
C PRO A 159 8.24 17.85 -13.82
N GLY A 160 9.24 17.20 -14.42
CA GLY A 160 10.64 17.61 -14.32
C GLY A 160 11.33 17.23 -13.02
N THR A 161 10.68 16.45 -12.14
CA THR A 161 11.33 15.86 -10.97
C THR A 161 11.08 14.35 -10.86
N TYR A 162 11.85 13.70 -9.99
CA TYR A 162 11.69 12.31 -9.61
C TYR A 162 11.61 12.20 -8.10
N LEU A 163 10.80 11.27 -7.61
CA LEU A 163 10.70 10.93 -6.19
C LEU A 163 11.49 9.66 -5.92
N VAL A 164 12.58 9.77 -5.17
CA VAL A 164 13.46 8.66 -4.86
C VAL A 164 13.30 8.25 -3.40
N HIS A 165 13.04 6.97 -3.18
CA HIS A 165 12.89 6.36 -1.87
C HIS A 165 14.04 5.41 -1.59
N LEU A 166 14.78 5.62 -0.50
CA LEU A 166 15.81 4.69 -0.02
C LEU A 166 15.32 3.98 1.25
N THR A 167 15.61 2.68 1.37
CA THR A 167 15.27 1.85 2.52
C THR A 167 16.39 0.88 2.86
N CYS A 168 16.78 0.80 4.13
CA CYS A 168 17.59 -0.30 4.66
C CYS A 168 17.25 -0.60 6.12
N GLN A 169 17.75 -1.72 6.64
CA GLN A 169 17.74 -1.93 8.09
C GLN A 169 18.60 -0.85 8.74
N SER A 170 18.11 -0.28 9.85
CA SER A 170 18.82 0.74 10.60
C SER A 170 20.00 0.15 11.40
N SER A 171 21.16 0.79 11.30
CA SER A 171 22.30 0.62 12.20
C SER A 171 22.54 1.83 13.11
N GLY A 172 22.01 2.99 12.72
CA GLY A 172 22.00 4.22 13.50
C GLY A 172 20.87 5.13 13.04
N SER A 173 21.13 6.44 12.95
CA SER A 173 20.18 7.35 12.32
C SER A 173 20.08 7.08 10.81
N ALA A 174 18.91 7.34 10.24
CA ALA A 174 18.72 7.20 8.79
C ALA A 174 19.67 8.08 7.98
N TYR A 175 20.10 9.22 8.55
CA TYR A 175 21.11 10.08 7.94
C TYR A 175 22.47 9.39 7.89
N GLU A 176 22.95 8.81 8.99
CA GLU A 176 24.22 8.07 9.04
C GLU A 176 24.23 6.87 8.09
N ASP A 177 23.10 6.16 8.02
CA ASP A 177 22.97 4.96 7.19
C ASP A 177 22.91 5.27 5.69
N LEU A 178 22.27 6.38 5.28
CA LEU A 178 21.91 6.63 3.88
C LEU A 178 22.64 7.82 3.24
N SER A 179 23.04 8.85 3.99
CA SER A 179 23.70 10.03 3.42
C SER A 179 24.98 9.71 2.65
N PRO A 180 25.86 8.75 3.07
CA PRO A 180 27.06 8.44 2.29
C PRO A 180 26.75 7.85 0.91
N LEU A 181 25.63 7.13 0.79
CA LEU A 181 25.15 6.60 -0.48
C LEU A 181 24.55 7.70 -1.34
N VAL A 182 23.77 8.61 -0.74
CA VAL A 182 23.15 9.73 -1.45
C VAL A 182 24.23 10.62 -2.08
N SER A 183 25.25 11.03 -1.32
CA SER A 183 26.36 11.86 -1.84
C SER A 183 27.24 11.15 -2.88
N ARG A 184 27.10 9.83 -3.05
CA ARG A 184 27.83 9.06 -4.08
C ARG A 184 27.06 8.93 -5.40
N ILE A 185 25.73 8.92 -5.33
CA ILE A 185 24.85 8.71 -6.50
C ILE A 185 24.31 10.05 -7.03
N PHE A 186 24.19 11.05 -6.16
CA PHE A 186 23.54 12.32 -6.47
C PHE A 186 24.44 13.52 -6.16
N CYS A 187 24.27 14.58 -6.93
CA CYS A 187 24.81 15.90 -6.63
C CYS A 187 24.06 16.49 -5.44
N THR A 188 24.77 16.69 -4.33
CA THR A 188 24.25 17.36 -3.14
C THR A 188 24.90 18.74 -3.00
N PRO A 189 24.29 19.69 -2.27
CA PRO A 189 24.89 21.01 -2.03
C PRO A 189 26.31 20.94 -1.43
N ASP A 190 26.60 19.89 -0.66
CA ASP A 190 27.90 19.66 -0.02
C ASP A 190 28.92 18.97 -0.94
N SER A 191 28.49 18.51 -2.13
CA SER A 191 29.32 17.77 -3.10
C SER A 191 29.01 18.17 -4.56
N PRO A 192 29.29 19.43 -4.96
CA PRO A 192 28.89 19.96 -6.27
C PRO A 192 29.68 19.41 -7.47
N ASP A 193 30.81 18.72 -7.25
CA ASP A 193 31.76 18.35 -8.31
C ASP A 193 31.43 17.02 -9.04
N GLN A 194 30.23 16.44 -8.86
CA GLN A 194 29.81 15.23 -9.58
C GLN A 194 29.21 15.57 -10.96
N GLU A 195 30.07 15.70 -11.96
CA GLU A 195 29.60 15.84 -13.34
C GLU A 195 28.77 14.60 -13.77
N ASN A 196 27.53 14.83 -14.22
CA ASN A 196 26.55 13.84 -14.71
C ASN A 196 25.70 13.07 -13.68
N CYS A 197 25.69 13.43 -12.40
CA CYS A 197 24.75 12.87 -11.42
C CYS A 197 23.50 13.78 -11.27
N PRO A 198 22.31 13.23 -10.98
CA PRO A 198 21.12 14.03 -10.71
C PRO A 198 21.29 14.91 -9.47
N SER A 199 20.73 16.11 -9.48
CA SER A 199 20.77 17.04 -8.36
C SER A 199 19.66 16.75 -7.35
N VAL A 200 20.02 16.71 -6.07
CA VAL A 200 19.05 16.64 -4.97
C VAL A 200 18.47 18.03 -4.71
N LEU A 201 17.20 18.21 -5.04
CA LEU A 201 16.44 19.44 -4.80
C LEU A 201 15.93 19.52 -3.36
N TRP A 202 15.59 18.37 -2.78
CA TRP A 202 15.12 18.25 -1.41
C TRP A 202 15.39 16.85 -0.87
N CYS A 203 15.65 16.74 0.43
CA CYS A 203 15.84 15.45 1.10
C CYS A 203 15.25 15.41 2.51
N LEU A 204 14.77 14.24 2.91
CA LEU A 204 14.33 13.91 4.26
C LEU A 204 14.88 12.54 4.65
N TYR A 205 15.46 12.46 5.85
CA TYR A 205 15.92 11.23 6.47
C TYR A 205 15.13 10.98 7.76
N PHE A 206 14.65 9.77 7.96
CA PHE A 206 13.94 9.40 9.19
C PHE A 206 14.00 7.89 9.44
N ASN A 207 13.91 7.53 10.72
CA ASN A 207 13.77 6.15 11.15
C ASN A 207 12.31 5.85 11.43
N ILE A 208 11.86 4.65 11.11
CA ILE A 208 10.56 4.10 11.51
C ILE A 208 10.76 2.79 12.26
N THR A 209 9.90 2.49 13.22
CA THR A 209 9.90 1.19 13.89
C THR A 209 9.57 0.09 12.88
N ASP A 210 10.32 -1.00 12.96
CA ASP A 210 10.20 -2.15 12.07
C ASP A 210 9.10 -3.09 12.58
N GLY A 211 7.98 -3.14 11.86
CA GLY A 211 6.83 -3.96 12.22
C GLY A 211 7.04 -5.47 12.04
N SER A 212 8.13 -5.91 11.43
CA SER A 212 8.45 -7.35 11.35
C SER A 212 8.87 -7.96 12.68
N GLY A 213 9.34 -7.13 13.63
CA GLY A 213 9.77 -7.56 14.95
C GLY A 213 8.64 -7.72 15.98
N LEU A 214 7.39 -7.54 15.57
CA LEU A 214 6.26 -7.64 16.50
C LEU A 214 6.01 -9.09 16.91
N GLU A 215 6.29 -9.41 18.16
CA GLU A 215 5.87 -10.68 18.74
C GLU A 215 4.35 -10.62 19.03
N THR A 216 3.56 -11.38 18.29
CA THR A 216 2.10 -11.40 18.49
C THR A 216 1.67 -12.12 19.77
N GLU A 217 2.60 -12.76 20.48
CA GLU A 217 2.37 -13.55 21.68
C GLU A 217 3.16 -13.01 22.87
N GLY A 218 2.65 -13.22 24.09
CA GLY A 218 3.34 -12.84 25.32
C GLY A 218 3.04 -11.44 25.85
N HIS A 219 2.34 -10.59 25.10
CA HIS A 219 1.82 -9.32 25.59
C HIS A 219 0.66 -9.51 26.58
N ASP A 220 0.54 -8.60 27.56
CA ASP A 220 -0.53 -8.63 28.56
C ASP A 220 -1.80 -7.95 28.00
N LEU A 221 -2.36 -8.59 26.97
CA LEU A 221 -3.56 -8.16 26.27
C LEU A 221 -4.74 -9.10 26.58
N PRO A 222 -5.98 -8.56 26.67
CA PRO A 222 -7.19 -9.37 26.75
C PRO A 222 -7.31 -10.33 25.55
N SER A 223 -7.96 -11.48 25.74
CA SER A 223 -8.01 -12.57 24.75
C SER A 223 -8.70 -12.22 23.42
N ASN A 224 -9.52 -11.17 23.40
CA ASN A 224 -10.23 -10.66 22.23
C ASN A 224 -9.69 -9.30 21.74
N VAL A 225 -8.46 -8.95 22.16
CA VAL A 225 -7.71 -7.80 21.66
C VAL A 225 -6.59 -8.32 20.77
N TYR A 226 -6.59 -7.90 19.52
CA TYR A 226 -5.62 -8.31 18.50
C TYR A 226 -4.77 -7.12 18.12
N MET A 227 -3.46 -7.35 17.99
CA MET A 227 -2.52 -6.28 17.66
C MET A 227 -1.98 -6.46 16.25
N CYS A 228 -1.95 -5.36 15.50
CA CYS A 228 -1.31 -5.26 14.20
C CYS A 228 0.03 -4.54 14.33
N SER A 229 0.98 -4.89 13.47
CA SER A 229 2.27 -4.21 13.39
C SER A 229 2.22 -3.03 12.43
N GLY A 230 3.20 -2.14 12.59
CA GLY A 230 3.51 -1.15 11.58
C GLY A 230 4.15 -1.75 10.31
N PRO A 231 4.64 -0.90 9.40
CA PRO A 231 5.31 -1.35 8.19
C PRO A 231 6.61 -2.10 8.51
N ASP A 232 6.91 -3.14 7.72
CA ASP A 232 8.18 -3.86 7.77
C ASP A 232 9.17 -3.41 6.68
N GLY A 233 10.41 -3.87 6.81
CA GLY A 233 11.48 -3.63 5.84
C GLY A 233 11.37 -4.48 4.57
N GLY A 234 10.29 -5.20 4.31
CA GLY A 234 10.09 -6.03 3.12
C GLY A 234 9.88 -5.23 1.84
N LEU A 235 9.89 -5.91 0.69
CA LEU A 235 9.55 -5.31 -0.61
C LEU A 235 8.07 -5.55 -0.95
N SER A 236 7.53 -6.69 -0.56
CA SER A 236 6.13 -7.06 -0.71
C SER A 236 5.33 -6.65 0.54
N HIS A 237 4.01 -6.86 0.50
CA HIS A 237 3.11 -6.60 1.64
C HIS A 237 2.68 -7.90 2.32
N GLU A 238 3.44 -8.98 2.13
CA GLU A 238 3.09 -10.32 2.62
C GLU A 238 2.91 -10.36 4.14
N ASN A 239 3.74 -9.64 4.90
CA ASN A 239 3.64 -9.62 6.36
C ASN A 239 2.29 -9.02 6.81
N ALA A 240 1.91 -7.87 6.23
CA ALA A 240 0.62 -7.23 6.51
C ALA A 240 -0.57 -8.13 6.11
N ILE A 241 -0.50 -8.80 4.95
CA ILE A 241 -1.56 -9.70 4.49
C ILE A 241 -1.68 -10.92 5.40
N LYS A 242 -0.57 -11.60 5.71
CA LYS A 242 -0.55 -12.77 6.60
C LYS A 242 -1.05 -12.43 8.00
N GLN A 243 -0.69 -11.26 8.52
CA GLN A 243 -1.19 -10.79 9.81
C GLN A 243 -2.70 -10.52 9.78
N ALA A 244 -3.20 -9.85 8.74
CA ALA A 244 -4.62 -9.58 8.58
C ALA A 244 -5.44 -10.88 8.48
N GLU A 245 -4.98 -11.84 7.69
CA GLU A 245 -5.60 -13.17 7.55
C GLU A 245 -5.59 -13.93 8.89
N ALA A 246 -4.46 -13.94 9.60
CA ALA A 246 -4.36 -14.60 10.91
C ALA A 246 -5.28 -13.98 11.97
N ILE A 247 -5.45 -12.66 11.97
CA ILE A 247 -6.41 -11.98 12.86
C ILE A 247 -7.84 -12.30 12.43
N PHE A 248 -8.13 -12.26 11.13
CA PHE A 248 -9.45 -12.59 10.59
C PHE A 248 -9.88 -14.00 10.99
N SER A 249 -9.05 -15.03 10.78
CA SER A 249 -9.38 -16.42 11.17
C SER A 249 -9.57 -16.60 12.68
N LYS A 250 -9.00 -15.73 13.53
CA LYS A 250 -9.23 -15.75 14.98
C LYS A 250 -10.58 -15.12 15.37
N ILE A 251 -11.10 -14.20 14.55
CA ILE A 251 -12.39 -13.52 14.78
C ILE A 251 -13.52 -14.32 14.13
N LEU A 252 -13.29 -14.82 12.92
CA LEU A 252 -14.26 -15.50 12.04
C LEU A 252 -13.59 -16.75 11.43
N PRO A 253 -13.53 -17.87 12.17
CA PRO A 253 -12.76 -19.05 11.76
C PRO A 253 -13.35 -19.83 10.57
N ASP A 254 -14.67 -19.74 10.38
CA ASP A 254 -15.41 -20.51 9.38
C ASP A 254 -15.78 -19.68 8.14
N GLU A 255 -15.26 -18.45 8.02
CA GLU A 255 -15.57 -17.51 6.94
C GLU A 255 -14.40 -17.39 5.94
N ASP A 256 -14.73 -17.00 4.72
CA ASP A 256 -13.73 -16.76 3.67
C ASP A 256 -13.04 -15.39 3.87
N PHE A 257 -11.71 -15.36 3.68
CA PHE A 257 -10.94 -14.13 3.81
C PHE A 257 -11.07 -13.25 2.56
N CYS A 258 -11.82 -12.16 2.68
CA CYS A 258 -12.05 -11.15 1.63
C CYS A 258 -12.56 -11.74 0.29
N PRO A 259 -13.71 -12.43 0.27
CA PRO A 259 -14.30 -12.91 -0.97
C PRO A 259 -14.65 -11.75 -1.91
N PRO A 260 -14.68 -11.98 -3.22
CA PRO A 260 -15.10 -10.95 -4.18
C PRO A 260 -16.53 -10.49 -3.84
N ALA A 261 -16.78 -9.20 -3.99
CA ALA A 261 -18.14 -8.68 -3.87
C ALA A 261 -19.02 -9.33 -4.96
N PRO A 262 -20.25 -9.75 -4.64
CA PRO A 262 -21.17 -10.27 -5.65
C PRO A 262 -21.42 -9.19 -6.70
N ASN A 263 -21.40 -9.55 -8.00
CA ASN A 263 -21.70 -8.56 -9.02
C ASN A 263 -23.16 -8.14 -8.88
N PRO A 264 -23.47 -6.83 -8.91
CA PRO A 264 -24.84 -6.37 -8.81
C PRO A 264 -25.71 -6.86 -9.98
N GLU A 265 -25.10 -7.15 -11.13
CA GLU A 265 -25.77 -7.72 -12.32
C GLU A 265 -26.17 -9.20 -12.14
N ASP A 266 -25.54 -9.92 -11.20
CA ASP A 266 -25.89 -11.31 -10.88
C ASP A 266 -27.11 -11.39 -9.94
N ILE A 267 -27.59 -10.26 -9.42
CA ILE A 267 -28.74 -10.17 -8.52
C ILE A 267 -30.02 -10.14 -9.37
N ILE A 268 -30.64 -11.30 -9.59
CA ILE A 268 -31.95 -11.39 -10.23
C ILE A 268 -33.00 -10.84 -9.26
N TYR A 269 -33.59 -9.71 -9.61
CA TYR A 269 -34.79 -9.21 -8.94
C TYR A 269 -36.00 -9.98 -9.48
N ASP A 270 -36.86 -10.50 -8.59
CA ASP A 270 -38.10 -11.25 -8.89
C ASP A 270 -39.16 -10.47 -9.72
N GLY A 271 -38.80 -9.34 -10.33
CA GLY A 271 -39.66 -8.50 -11.17
C GLY A 271 -39.56 -8.75 -12.68
N ASP A 272 -38.49 -9.38 -13.18
CA ASP A 272 -38.25 -9.50 -14.64
C ASP A 272 -38.73 -10.82 -15.27
N ALA A 273 -39.40 -11.68 -14.52
CA ALA A 273 -39.93 -12.96 -15.03
C ALA A 273 -41.19 -12.83 -15.92
N THR A 274 -41.52 -11.66 -16.47
CA THR A 274 -42.70 -11.48 -17.33
C THR A 274 -42.46 -10.80 -18.69
N ALA A 275 -41.21 -10.73 -19.17
CA ALA A 275 -40.93 -10.20 -20.51
C ALA A 275 -39.94 -11.05 -21.32
N SER A 276 -40.16 -12.37 -21.39
CA SER A 276 -39.48 -13.23 -22.37
C SER A 276 -40.32 -14.45 -22.74
N ALA A 277 -41.54 -14.19 -23.19
CA ALA A 277 -42.33 -15.17 -23.92
C ALA A 277 -42.86 -14.52 -25.19
N GLU A 278 -42.02 -14.43 -26.22
CA GLU A 278 -42.40 -14.46 -27.63
C GLU A 278 -41.15 -14.44 -28.51
N GLY A 279 -40.87 -15.56 -29.19
CA GLY A 279 -39.97 -15.60 -30.35
C GLY A 279 -38.97 -16.77 -30.40
N GLU A 280 -39.46 -18.01 -30.52
CA GLU A 280 -38.64 -19.12 -31.04
C GLU A 280 -38.49 -19.05 -32.58
N ASP A 281 -37.27 -19.39 -33.03
CA ASP A 281 -36.83 -19.94 -34.33
C ASP A 281 -36.73 -19.05 -35.60
N LYS A 282 -35.49 -18.80 -36.05
CA LYS A 282 -34.84 -19.54 -37.18
C LYS A 282 -33.40 -19.09 -37.49
N GLU A 283 -32.54 -20.08 -37.73
CA GLU A 283 -31.17 -19.98 -38.28
C GLU A 283 -31.13 -19.45 -39.72
N GLY A 284 -30.00 -18.82 -40.11
CA GLY A 284 -29.63 -18.56 -41.51
C GLY A 284 -28.44 -17.60 -41.69
N GLU A 285 -27.40 -18.08 -42.37
CA GLU A 285 -26.06 -17.52 -42.61
C GLU A 285 -25.96 -16.16 -43.35
N ASP A 286 -24.83 -15.49 -43.06
CA ASP A 286 -24.00 -14.56 -43.87
C ASP A 286 -24.60 -13.36 -44.61
N LYS A 287 -24.08 -12.17 -44.24
CA LYS A 287 -23.46 -11.22 -45.19
C LYS A 287 -22.68 -10.10 -44.51
N GLU A 288 -21.42 -9.96 -44.92
CA GLU A 288 -20.57 -8.78 -44.76
C GLU A 288 -21.20 -7.54 -45.44
N GLY A 289 -20.94 -6.35 -44.88
CA GLY A 289 -21.12 -5.07 -45.57
C GLY A 289 -21.46 -3.90 -44.65
N GLU A 290 -20.43 -3.07 -44.37
CA GLU A 290 -20.45 -1.61 -44.14
C GLU A 290 -21.52 -0.98 -43.24
N ASP A 291 -21.07 -0.35 -42.13
CA ASP A 291 -21.18 1.11 -41.99
C ASP A 291 -20.39 1.63 -40.78
N LYS A 292 -19.30 2.35 -41.09
CA LYS A 292 -18.56 3.21 -40.16
C LYS A 292 -19.05 4.64 -40.36
N GLU A 293 -20.07 5.09 -39.64
CA GLU A 293 -20.38 6.52 -39.57
C GLU A 293 -21.17 6.98 -38.32
N GLY A 294 -21.41 6.12 -37.33
CA GLY A 294 -22.29 6.43 -36.17
C GLY A 294 -21.62 6.93 -34.88
N GLU A 295 -20.30 6.88 -34.73
CA GLU A 295 -19.65 7.14 -33.43
C GLU A 295 -19.12 8.57 -33.22
N LYS A 296 -19.25 9.47 -34.20
CA LYS A 296 -18.75 10.85 -34.08
C LYS A 296 -19.75 11.87 -33.54
N GLU A 297 -21.06 11.60 -33.56
CA GLU A 297 -22.06 12.58 -33.09
C GLU A 297 -22.36 12.52 -31.58
N ASN A 298 -21.88 11.49 -30.87
CA ASN A 298 -22.13 11.34 -29.43
C ASN A 298 -21.00 11.90 -28.54
N GLN A 299 -19.85 12.23 -29.12
CA GLN A 299 -18.70 12.78 -28.37
C GLN A 299 -18.78 14.31 -28.29
N ASP A 300 -19.28 14.99 -29.33
CA ASP A 300 -19.43 16.45 -29.35
C ASP A 300 -20.57 16.97 -28.44
N LYS A 301 -21.56 16.14 -28.11
CA LYS A 301 -22.66 16.52 -27.18
C LYS A 301 -22.28 16.42 -25.71
N LEU A 302 -21.22 15.68 -25.37
CA LEU A 302 -20.76 15.55 -23.98
C LEU A 302 -19.82 16.69 -23.58
N GLU A 303 -19.06 17.26 -24.53
CA GLU A 303 -18.14 18.37 -24.26
C GLU A 303 -18.85 19.73 -24.07
N GLU A 304 -20.02 19.93 -24.69
CA GLU A 304 -20.79 21.19 -24.55
C GLU A 304 -21.57 21.28 -23.21
N ALA A 305 -21.88 20.14 -22.58
CA ALA A 305 -22.57 20.10 -21.29
C ALA A 305 -21.64 20.33 -20.09
N VAL A 306 -20.35 19.97 -20.21
CA VAL A 306 -19.37 20.15 -19.11
C VAL A 306 -18.90 21.61 -19.00
N LEU A 307 -18.86 22.34 -20.11
CA LEU A 307 -18.44 23.76 -20.12
C LEU A 307 -19.48 24.73 -19.56
N THR A 308 -20.75 24.33 -19.47
CA THR A 308 -21.84 25.19 -18.96
C THR A 308 -22.08 25.06 -17.45
N GLU A 309 -21.62 23.99 -16.80
CA GLU A 309 -21.70 23.86 -15.33
C GLU A 309 -20.54 24.55 -14.59
N GLU A 310 -19.34 24.63 -15.17
CA GLU A 310 -18.20 25.32 -14.54
C GLU A 310 -18.32 26.86 -14.52
N THR A 311 -19.19 27.45 -15.35
CA THR A 311 -19.37 28.91 -15.38
C THR A 311 -20.40 29.42 -14.35
N VAL A 312 -21.17 28.55 -13.70
CA VAL A 312 -22.23 28.96 -12.75
C VAL A 312 -21.78 28.87 -11.27
N GLN A 313 -20.66 28.21 -10.97
CA GLN A 313 -20.12 28.11 -9.60
C GLN A 313 -19.00 29.12 -9.27
N ALA A 314 -18.67 30.03 -10.19
CA ALA A 314 -17.66 31.07 -9.97
C ALA A 314 -18.25 32.46 -9.59
N GLU A 315 -19.58 32.59 -9.51
CA GLU A 315 -20.27 33.80 -9.04
C GLU A 315 -21.41 33.44 -8.07
N GLU A 316 -21.07 32.96 -6.87
CA GLU A 316 -21.88 33.11 -5.63
C GLU A 316 -20.99 33.06 -4.37
#